data_AF-A0A2E2QG22-F1
#
_entry.id   AF-A0A2E2QG22-F1
#
_cell.length_a   1.000
_cell.length_b   1.000
_cell.length_c   1.000
_cell.angle_alpha   90.00
_cell.angle_beta   90.00
_cell.angle_gamma   90.00
#
_symmetry.space_group_name_H-M   'P 1'
#
loop_
_entity.id
_entity.type
_entity.pdbx_description
1 polymer ?
#
loop_
_entity_poly.entity_id
_entity_poly.type
_entity_poly.pdbx_seq_one_letter_code
_entity_poly.pdbx_strand_id
1 'polypeptide(L)'
;MSELDLPQIAESQALAYVTSNDADAKLESALCDEIADHDPSAGDVTLSDAEFRTAWHHVIGGTPAGAFNFIIPAIKRPFMVTNTSGETATVKTASGAAGQVLDGETRLFYCDGLDVLGLSDTTSDGGGSGGHAGALVKLTANQTIANDSNVVLSWGSESYDTDDYHDNSTNNSRLTVPSGVSKVIVSGQARWDSNTSGTREILVQKNGSSTYDGRPFQHMGAQTHFTMQSFVSPVLAVSPGDYFEMVAWQDSGSSRSIESNVATWFSIQAVE
;
A
#
# COMPACT_ATOMS: atom_id res chain seq x y z
N MET A 1 37.74 1.35 18.67
CA MET A 1 36.93 1.91 19.79
C MET A 1 35.64 1.12 19.81
N SER A 2 35.06 0.81 20.98
CA SER A 2 33.80 0.06 21.02
C SER A 2 32.64 0.90 20.49
N GLU A 3 31.61 0.27 19.92
CA GLU A 3 30.46 0.96 19.31
C GLU A 3 29.64 1.80 20.30
N LEU A 4 29.71 1.50 21.60
CA LEU A 4 29.08 2.28 22.67
C LEU A 4 30.08 3.11 23.51
N ASP A 5 31.38 3.02 23.21
CA ASP A 5 32.45 3.69 23.96
C ASP A 5 32.33 3.53 25.49
N LEU A 6 32.03 2.29 25.90
CA LEU A 6 31.94 1.92 27.31
C LEU A 6 33.33 2.02 27.95
N PRO A 7 33.44 2.59 29.16
CA PRO A 7 34.69 2.65 29.88
C PRO A 7 35.20 1.23 30.14
N GLN A 8 36.50 1.03 30.01
CA GLN A 8 37.14 -0.28 30.12
C GLN A 8 38.01 -0.32 31.38
N ILE A 9 37.98 -1.46 32.07
CA ILE A 9 38.86 -1.68 33.22
C ILE A 9 40.27 -1.98 32.71
N ALA A 10 41.24 -1.17 33.12
CA ALA A 10 42.64 -1.43 32.81
C ALA A 10 43.24 -2.53 33.71
N GLU A 11 44.33 -3.16 33.28
CA GLU A 11 45.02 -4.15 34.10
C GLU A 11 45.50 -3.53 35.42
N SER A 12 45.19 -4.20 36.54
CA SER A 12 45.52 -3.74 37.91
C SER A 12 44.93 -2.37 38.28
N GLN A 13 43.84 -1.93 37.65
CA GLN A 13 43.21 -0.65 37.94
C GLN A 13 42.63 -0.59 39.37
N ALA A 14 43.01 0.44 40.13
CA ALA A 14 42.37 0.77 41.39
C ALA A 14 40.91 1.21 41.17
N LEU A 15 40.01 0.81 42.08
CA LEU A 15 38.57 1.13 41.98
C LEU A 15 37.89 0.61 40.70
N ALA A 16 38.32 -0.55 40.18
CA ALA A 16 37.74 -1.17 38.99
C ALA A 16 36.20 -1.33 39.05
N TYR A 17 35.63 -1.47 40.26
CA TYR A 17 34.19 -1.53 40.48
C TYR A 17 33.45 -0.23 40.10
N VAL A 18 34.09 0.94 40.22
CA VAL A 18 33.51 2.23 39.80
C VAL A 18 33.41 2.26 38.28
N THR A 19 34.50 1.89 37.59
CA THR A 19 34.52 1.79 36.12
C THR A 19 33.51 0.77 35.61
N SER A 20 33.30 -0.34 36.32
CA SER A 20 32.23 -1.28 36.01
C SER A 20 30.85 -0.63 36.16
N ASN A 21 30.57 0.01 37.30
CA ASN A 21 29.28 0.68 37.53
C ASN A 21 28.99 1.77 36.49
N ASP A 22 30.01 2.53 36.07
CA ASP A 22 29.88 3.55 35.02
C ASP A 22 29.60 2.93 33.65
N ALA A 23 30.22 1.78 33.33
CA ALA A 23 29.94 1.04 32.11
C ALA A 23 28.52 0.47 32.11
N ASP A 24 28.09 -0.09 33.24
CA ASP A 24 26.75 -0.65 33.41
C ASP A 24 25.68 0.44 33.31
N ALA A 25 25.90 1.62 33.92
CA ALA A 25 25.00 2.77 33.80
C ALA A 25 24.88 3.28 32.35
N LYS A 26 26.00 3.34 31.62
CA LYS A 26 25.97 3.71 30.19
C LYS A 26 25.25 2.66 29.34
N LEU A 27 25.40 1.39 29.66
CA LEU A 27 24.72 0.32 28.95
C LEU A 27 23.20 0.36 29.19
N GLU A 28 22.78 0.56 30.44
CA GLU A 28 21.37 0.75 30.81
C GLU A 28 20.77 1.93 30.03
N SER A 29 21.42 3.09 30.08
CA SER A 29 20.96 4.28 29.36
C SER A 29 20.86 4.02 27.85
N ALA A 30 21.90 3.42 27.27
CA ALA A 30 21.95 3.11 25.84
C ALA A 30 20.86 2.11 25.40
N LEU A 31 20.26 1.33 26.29
CA LEU A 31 19.26 0.30 25.98
C LEU A 31 17.83 0.69 26.39
N CYS A 32 17.67 1.54 27.39
CA CYS A 32 16.38 1.80 28.03
C CYS A 32 15.92 3.26 27.91
N ASP A 33 16.83 4.21 27.70
CA ASP A 33 16.48 5.63 27.66
C ASP A 33 16.06 6.09 26.26
N GLU A 34 15.32 7.20 26.23
CA GLU A 34 14.91 7.94 25.04
C GLU A 34 15.42 9.39 25.08
N ILE A 35 15.67 9.98 23.91
CA ILE A 35 15.93 11.42 23.74
C ILE A 35 14.76 12.02 22.96
N ALA A 36 13.98 12.90 23.60
CA ALA A 36 12.69 13.36 23.09
C ALA A 36 12.65 14.77 22.49
N ASP A 37 13.80 15.44 22.36
CA ASP A 37 13.94 16.87 22.07
C ASP A 37 14.55 17.17 20.70
N HIS A 38 14.54 16.21 19.77
CA HIS A 38 14.99 16.48 18.40
C HIS A 38 13.99 17.40 17.69
N ASP A 39 14.39 18.65 17.47
CA ASP A 39 13.55 19.69 16.85
C ASP A 39 14.08 20.09 15.45
N PRO A 40 13.44 19.64 14.36
CA PRO A 40 13.80 19.99 12.99
C PRO A 40 13.14 21.28 12.50
N SER A 41 12.56 22.11 13.38
CA SER A 41 11.92 23.39 12.98
C SER A 41 12.86 24.34 12.22
N ALA A 42 14.17 24.19 12.41
CA ALA A 42 15.21 24.93 11.69
C ALA A 42 15.82 24.19 10.48
N GLY A 43 15.30 23.01 10.12
CA GLY A 43 15.79 22.16 9.03
C GLY A 43 16.33 20.82 9.51
N ASP A 44 17.33 20.29 8.82
CA ASP A 44 17.94 18.98 9.10
C ASP A 44 18.54 18.92 10.52
N VAL A 45 18.34 17.78 11.18
CA VAL A 45 18.93 17.48 12.49
C VAL A 45 20.10 16.51 12.29
N THR A 46 21.23 16.79 12.93
CA THR A 46 22.41 15.90 12.91
C THR A 46 22.80 15.54 14.33
N LEU A 47 22.74 14.26 14.66
CA LEU A 47 23.15 13.76 15.97
C LEU A 47 24.66 13.68 16.07
N SER A 48 25.17 14.03 17.25
CA SER A 48 26.53 13.70 17.65
C SER A 48 26.66 12.23 18.03
N ASP A 49 27.90 11.74 18.01
CA ASP A 49 28.26 10.40 18.51
C ASP A 49 27.79 10.17 19.96
N ALA A 50 27.81 11.21 20.80
CA ALA A 50 27.42 11.08 22.21
C ALA A 50 25.89 10.94 22.36
N GLU A 51 25.12 11.76 21.64
CA GLU A 51 23.65 11.69 21.65
C GLU A 51 23.17 10.33 21.13
N PHE A 52 23.75 9.87 20.02
CA PHE A 52 23.39 8.58 19.43
C PHE A 52 23.82 7.38 20.30
N ARG A 53 24.82 7.52 21.17
CA ARG A 53 25.23 6.45 22.11
C ARG A 53 24.37 6.41 23.36
N THR A 54 23.94 7.58 23.84
CA THR A 54 23.25 7.73 25.14
C THR A 54 21.89 7.03 25.14
N ALA A 55 21.13 7.07 24.05
CA ALA A 55 19.83 6.43 23.95
C ALA A 55 19.72 5.58 22.68
N TRP A 56 18.90 4.53 22.73
CA TRP A 56 18.53 3.80 21.52
C TRP A 56 17.29 4.38 20.84
N HIS A 57 16.45 5.12 21.58
CA HIS A 57 15.20 5.69 21.07
C HIS A 57 15.32 7.20 20.93
N HIS A 58 15.00 7.71 19.74
CA HIS A 58 15.03 9.13 19.42
C HIS A 58 13.63 9.59 18.98
N VAL A 59 13.06 10.56 19.68
CA VAL A 59 11.75 11.15 19.33
C VAL A 59 11.98 12.51 18.68
N ILE A 60 11.41 12.67 17.49
CA ILE A 60 11.45 13.90 16.71
C ILE A 60 10.13 14.63 16.91
N GLY A 61 10.24 15.84 17.47
CA GLY A 61 9.12 16.75 17.65
C GLY A 61 9.22 17.95 16.70
N GLY A 62 8.85 19.12 17.21
CA GLY A 62 8.92 20.38 16.45
C GLY A 62 7.86 20.52 15.36
N THR A 63 7.99 21.58 14.57
CA THR A 63 7.10 21.90 13.44
C THR A 63 7.93 22.38 12.25
N PRO A 64 8.66 21.47 11.57
CA PRO A 64 9.41 21.80 10.36
C PRO A 64 8.47 22.28 9.26
N ALA A 65 9.00 23.09 8.33
CA ALA A 65 8.22 23.62 7.21
C ALA A 65 8.03 22.61 6.06
N GLY A 66 8.56 21.39 6.19
CA GLY A 66 8.53 20.32 5.19
C GLY A 66 9.40 19.15 5.60
N ALA A 67 9.54 18.16 4.72
CA ALA A 67 10.42 17.01 4.94
C ALA A 67 11.88 17.40 5.19
N PHE A 68 12.56 16.66 6.07
CA PHE A 68 13.92 16.95 6.54
C PHE A 68 14.75 15.67 6.70
N ASN A 69 16.07 15.82 6.82
CA ASN A 69 16.97 14.73 7.15
C ASN A 69 17.23 14.65 8.65
N PHE A 70 17.12 13.44 9.19
CA PHE A 70 17.56 13.07 10.53
C PHE A 70 18.85 12.25 10.40
N ILE A 71 19.98 12.92 10.59
CA ILE A 71 21.30 12.41 10.25
C ILE A 71 21.94 11.80 11.51
N ILE A 72 22.24 10.50 11.46
CA ILE A 72 22.84 9.75 12.55
C ILE A 72 24.33 9.46 12.27
N PRO A 73 25.17 9.33 13.31
CA PRO A 73 26.55 8.87 13.17
C PRO A 73 26.66 7.47 12.58
N ALA A 74 27.74 7.20 11.85
CA ALA A 74 28.04 5.89 11.26
C ALA A 74 28.53 4.87 12.30
N ILE A 75 27.75 4.65 13.37
CA ILE A 75 28.02 3.75 14.49
C ILE A 75 27.12 2.53 14.37
N LYS A 76 27.67 1.32 14.53
CA LYS A 76 26.92 0.09 14.30
C LYS A 76 26.03 -0.24 15.49
N ARG A 77 24.72 -0.05 15.36
CA ARG A 77 23.74 -0.43 16.38
C ARG A 77 22.30 -0.47 15.87
N PRO A 78 21.42 -1.24 16.54
CA PRO A 78 19.98 -1.01 16.44
C PRO A 78 19.60 0.28 17.18
N PHE A 79 18.56 0.94 16.68
CA PHE A 79 17.95 2.13 17.28
C PHE A 79 16.51 2.29 16.78
N MET A 80 15.72 3.09 17.47
CA MET A 80 14.32 3.37 17.16
C MET A 80 14.13 4.87 16.98
N VAL A 81 13.29 5.26 16.03
CA VAL A 81 12.93 6.66 15.80
C VAL A 81 11.41 6.79 15.83
N THR A 82 10.91 7.73 16.63
CA THR A 82 9.51 8.16 16.61
C THR A 82 9.44 9.55 16.00
N ASN A 83 8.49 9.79 15.10
CA ASN A 83 8.31 11.10 14.49
C ASN A 83 6.90 11.63 14.78
N THR A 84 6.84 12.82 15.40
CA THR A 84 5.59 13.54 15.69
C THR A 84 5.66 14.98 15.19
N SER A 85 6.47 15.24 14.15
CA SER A 85 6.77 16.58 13.66
C SER A 85 5.74 17.11 12.64
N GLY A 86 4.81 16.26 12.17
CA GLY A 86 3.88 16.60 11.08
C GLY A 86 4.45 16.42 9.67
N GLU A 87 5.74 16.12 9.53
CA GLU A 87 6.44 15.99 8.24
C GLU A 87 7.23 14.68 8.15
N THR A 88 7.65 14.29 6.94
CA THR A 88 8.47 13.06 6.76
C THR A 88 9.93 13.26 7.16
N ALA A 89 10.44 12.40 8.04
CA ALA A 89 11.85 12.35 8.42
C ALA A 89 12.61 11.32 7.56
N THR A 90 13.70 11.73 6.92
CA THR A 90 14.63 10.81 6.24
C THR A 90 15.80 10.47 7.16
N VAL A 91 15.83 9.24 7.68
CA VAL A 91 16.85 8.75 8.61
C VAL A 91 18.02 8.17 7.82
N LYS A 92 19.21 8.75 7.99
CA LYS A 92 20.39 8.39 7.19
C LYS A 92 21.71 8.66 7.90
N THR A 93 22.79 8.05 7.43
CA THR A 93 24.13 8.58 7.68
C THR A 93 24.47 9.68 6.67
N ALA A 94 25.66 10.28 6.75
CA ALA A 94 26.12 11.28 5.79
C ALA A 94 26.13 10.79 4.33
N SER A 95 26.31 9.50 4.07
CA SER A 95 26.55 8.98 2.71
C SER A 95 25.94 7.61 2.37
N GLY A 96 25.33 6.91 3.33
CA GLY A 96 24.69 5.63 3.08
C GLY A 96 23.21 5.73 2.69
N ALA A 97 22.62 4.56 2.46
CA ALA A 97 21.21 4.37 2.23
C ALA A 97 20.38 4.89 3.43
N ALA A 98 19.16 5.31 3.13
CA ALA A 98 18.27 5.97 4.07
C ALA A 98 16.98 5.17 4.27
N GLY A 99 16.45 5.26 5.49
CA GLY A 99 15.07 4.91 5.80
C GLY A 99 14.20 6.16 5.96
N GLN A 100 12.89 5.96 5.97
CA GLN A 100 11.93 7.02 6.26
C GLN A 100 11.13 6.68 7.51
N VAL A 101 10.71 7.73 8.22
CA VAL A 101 9.74 7.67 9.32
C VAL A 101 8.70 8.74 9.04
N LEU A 102 7.46 8.32 8.78
CA LEU A 102 6.32 9.21 8.54
C LEU A 102 5.85 9.86 9.85
N ASP A 103 5.03 10.90 9.75
CA ASP A 103 4.40 11.49 10.94
C ASP A 103 3.52 10.46 11.66
N GLY A 104 3.59 10.44 12.99
CA GLY A 104 2.91 9.47 13.85
C GLY A 104 3.53 8.07 13.86
N GLU A 105 4.59 7.83 13.09
CA GLU A 105 5.25 6.51 13.01
C GLU A 105 6.34 6.36 14.08
N THR A 106 6.49 5.13 14.60
CA THR A 106 7.68 4.68 15.33
C THR A 106 8.29 3.51 14.61
N ARG A 107 9.57 3.61 14.22
CA ARG A 107 10.24 2.61 13.40
C ARG A 107 11.59 2.18 13.97
N LEU A 108 11.85 0.87 13.90
CA LEU A 108 13.14 0.28 14.27
C LEU A 108 14.09 0.28 13.07
N PHE A 109 15.35 0.62 13.34
CA PHE A 109 16.44 0.66 12.37
C PHE A 109 17.67 -0.09 12.89
N TYR A 110 18.53 -0.49 11.95
CA TYR A 110 19.90 -0.91 12.21
C TYR A 110 20.84 -0.08 11.34
N CYS A 111 21.83 0.56 11.95
CA CYS A 111 22.95 1.17 11.23
C CYS A 111 24.09 0.13 11.13
N ASP A 112 24.59 -0.14 9.92
CA ASP A 112 25.66 -1.12 9.69
C ASP A 112 27.08 -0.49 9.65
N GLY A 113 27.16 0.81 9.91
CA GLY A 113 28.37 1.63 9.82
C GLY A 113 28.48 2.41 8.50
N LEU A 114 27.52 2.26 7.60
CA LEU A 114 27.34 3.11 6.42
C LEU A 114 25.86 3.35 6.16
N ASP A 115 25.08 2.29 6.01
CA ASP A 115 23.67 2.32 5.63
C ASP A 115 22.75 2.28 6.86
N VAL A 116 21.61 2.97 6.76
CA VAL A 116 20.50 2.85 7.71
C VAL A 116 19.47 1.89 7.11
N LEU A 117 19.35 0.72 7.73
CA LEU A 117 18.44 -0.35 7.32
C LEU A 117 17.21 -0.31 8.22
N GLY A 118 16.04 0.03 7.66
CA GLY A 118 14.78 -0.07 8.39
C GLY A 118 14.40 -1.54 8.58
N LEU A 119 14.03 -1.93 9.79
CA LEU A 119 13.34 -3.19 9.99
C LEU A 119 12.00 -3.09 9.27
N SER A 120 11.88 -3.74 8.14
CA SER A 120 10.59 -4.03 7.52
C SER A 120 10.03 -5.25 8.22
N ASP A 121 8.82 -5.12 8.76
CA ASP A 121 8.06 -6.30 9.11
C ASP A 121 7.76 -7.08 7.81
N THR A 122 8.46 -8.20 7.60
CA THR A 122 8.08 -9.14 6.54
C THR A 122 6.90 -10.01 6.97
N THR A 123 6.45 -9.90 8.22
CA THR A 123 5.23 -10.52 8.72
C THR A 123 4.08 -9.52 8.76
N SER A 124 3.76 -8.87 7.64
CA SER A 124 2.56 -8.04 7.51
C SER A 124 2.09 -7.35 8.78
N ASP A 125 2.42 -6.08 8.93
CA ASP A 125 1.30 -5.14 8.83
C ASP A 125 1.16 -4.54 7.41
N GLY A 126 1.79 -5.18 6.40
CA GLY A 126 1.59 -5.00 4.94
C GLY A 126 1.93 -6.18 3.98
N GLY A 127 2.03 -7.44 4.43
CA GLY A 127 2.24 -8.65 3.60
C GLY A 127 2.36 -9.98 4.39
N GLY A 128 1.27 -10.77 4.48
CA GLY A 128 1.20 -11.98 5.32
C GLY A 128 -0.10 -12.24 6.12
N SER A 129 -1.03 -11.28 6.18
CA SER A 129 -2.45 -11.63 6.17
C SER A 129 -2.81 -11.86 4.71
N GLY A 130 -3.58 -12.91 4.40
CA GLY A 130 -4.43 -12.91 3.21
C GLY A 130 -5.52 -11.83 3.34
N GLY A 131 -5.13 -10.58 3.60
CA GLY A 131 -5.96 -9.42 3.56
C GLY A 131 -6.33 -9.24 2.11
N HIS A 132 -7.61 -9.43 1.83
CA HIS A 132 -8.16 -9.22 0.51
C HIS A 132 -7.87 -7.78 0.08
N ALA A 133 -6.94 -7.56 -0.85
CA ALA A 133 -6.71 -6.26 -1.50
C ALA A 133 -7.48 -6.22 -2.83
N GLY A 134 -8.39 -5.26 -2.97
CA GLY A 134 -9.25 -5.16 -4.15
C GLY A 134 -10.54 -4.38 -3.91
N ALA A 135 -11.41 -4.39 -4.90
CA ALA A 135 -12.73 -3.79 -4.82
C ALA A 135 -13.82 -4.69 -5.41
N LEU A 136 -15.03 -4.55 -4.88
CA LEU A 136 -16.25 -5.15 -5.42
C LEU A 136 -17.32 -4.08 -5.58
N VAL A 137 -17.69 -3.82 -6.83
CA VAL A 137 -18.62 -2.74 -7.20
C VAL A 137 -19.95 -3.30 -7.69
N LYS A 138 -21.01 -2.50 -7.54
CA LYS A 138 -22.38 -2.86 -7.93
C LYS A 138 -23.11 -1.70 -8.59
N LEU A 139 -24.12 -2.03 -9.39
CA LEU A 139 -25.03 -1.03 -9.94
C LEU A 139 -25.97 -0.49 -8.85
N THR A 140 -26.38 0.76 -8.98
CA THR A 140 -27.44 1.40 -8.15
C THR A 140 -28.75 1.59 -8.92
N ALA A 141 -28.73 1.42 -10.24
CA ALA A 141 -29.89 1.47 -11.12
C ALA A 141 -29.68 0.56 -12.33
N ASN A 142 -30.76 0.14 -12.99
CA ASN A 142 -30.66 -0.64 -14.23
C ASN A 142 -29.94 0.18 -15.30
N GLN A 143 -28.99 -0.44 -16.00
CA GLN A 143 -28.28 0.20 -17.09
C GLN A 143 -28.80 -0.29 -18.44
N THR A 144 -29.12 0.64 -19.33
CA THR A 144 -29.60 0.33 -20.68
C THR A 144 -28.44 0.05 -21.63
N ILE A 145 -28.55 -1.05 -22.36
CA ILE A 145 -27.62 -1.47 -23.42
C ILE A 145 -28.35 -1.33 -24.76
N ALA A 146 -27.86 -0.44 -25.61
CA ALA A 146 -28.43 -0.21 -26.94
C ALA A 146 -28.25 -1.43 -27.84
N ASN A 147 -29.10 -1.57 -28.86
CA ASN A 147 -28.97 -2.64 -29.86
C ASN A 147 -27.71 -2.44 -30.69
N ASP A 148 -26.95 -3.52 -30.88
CA ASP A 148 -25.76 -3.60 -31.71
C ASP A 148 -24.69 -2.55 -31.32
N SER A 149 -24.51 -2.35 -30.02
CA SER A 149 -23.57 -1.37 -29.49
C SER A 149 -22.92 -1.84 -28.19
N ASN A 150 -21.60 -1.61 -28.09
CA ASN A 150 -20.84 -1.84 -26.88
C ASN A 150 -21.12 -0.73 -25.88
N VAL A 151 -21.60 -1.09 -24.70
CA VAL A 151 -21.87 -0.15 -23.62
C VAL A 151 -21.03 -0.54 -22.41
N VAL A 152 -20.17 0.38 -21.97
CA VAL A 152 -19.40 0.25 -20.73
C VAL A 152 -20.34 0.38 -19.53
N LEU A 153 -20.24 -0.53 -18.56
CA LEU A 153 -21.04 -0.48 -17.34
C LEU A 153 -20.49 0.57 -16.35
N SER A 154 -21.39 1.35 -15.77
CA SER A 154 -21.09 2.37 -14.76
C SER A 154 -21.57 1.89 -13.39
N TRP A 155 -20.67 1.86 -12.42
CA TRP A 155 -20.93 1.33 -11.09
C TRP A 155 -21.19 2.47 -10.10
N GLY A 156 -22.25 2.34 -9.30
CA GLY A 156 -22.75 3.44 -8.49
C GLY A 156 -22.48 3.31 -6.99
N SER A 157 -21.91 2.19 -6.56
CA SER A 157 -21.61 1.91 -5.16
C SER A 157 -20.58 0.78 -5.05
N GLU A 158 -19.73 0.84 -4.04
CA GLU A 158 -18.90 -0.30 -3.62
C GLU A 158 -19.60 -1.13 -2.53
N SER A 159 -19.29 -2.42 -2.49
CA SER A 159 -19.52 -3.27 -1.30
C SER A 159 -18.30 -3.27 -0.40
N TYR A 160 -17.11 -3.18 -0.99
CA TYR A 160 -15.85 -2.86 -0.35
C TYR A 160 -14.89 -2.28 -1.41
N ASP A 161 -13.95 -1.47 -0.95
CA ASP A 161 -12.76 -1.02 -1.69
C ASP A 161 -11.66 -0.81 -0.64
N THR A 162 -10.52 -1.48 -0.79
CA THR A 162 -9.47 -1.48 0.24
C THR A 162 -8.36 -0.47 -0.01
N ASP A 163 -8.13 -0.09 -1.27
CA ASP A 163 -6.95 0.71 -1.67
C ASP A 163 -7.29 1.66 -2.83
N ASP A 164 -8.50 2.23 -2.81
CA ASP A 164 -9.01 3.20 -3.80
C ASP A 164 -8.97 2.68 -5.26
N TYR A 165 -9.39 1.43 -5.48
CA TYR A 165 -9.50 0.88 -6.83
C TYR A 165 -10.66 1.51 -7.63
N HIS A 166 -11.65 2.10 -6.98
CA HIS A 166 -12.85 2.65 -7.60
C HIS A 166 -13.21 4.04 -7.05
N ASP A 167 -13.86 4.87 -7.88
CA ASP A 167 -14.45 6.15 -7.49
C ASP A 167 -15.90 6.20 -7.98
N ASN A 168 -16.86 6.26 -7.04
CA ASN A 168 -18.30 6.28 -7.35
C ASN A 168 -18.77 7.51 -8.16
N SER A 169 -17.96 8.57 -8.22
CA SER A 169 -18.29 9.85 -8.86
C SER A 169 -17.50 10.11 -10.14
N THR A 170 -16.19 9.84 -10.13
CA THR A 170 -15.28 10.15 -11.23
C THR A 170 -14.85 8.89 -11.95
N ASN A 171 -15.13 8.78 -13.26
CA ASN A 171 -14.80 7.57 -14.04
C ASN A 171 -15.29 6.26 -13.39
N ASN A 172 -16.51 6.28 -12.86
CA ASN A 172 -17.14 5.18 -12.12
C ASN A 172 -17.40 3.89 -12.92
N SER A 173 -16.92 3.80 -14.16
CA SER A 173 -16.86 2.56 -14.93
C SER A 173 -15.61 1.73 -14.63
N ARG A 174 -14.58 2.34 -14.01
CA ARG A 174 -13.21 1.81 -13.94
C ARG A 174 -12.89 1.20 -12.60
N LEU A 175 -12.24 0.04 -12.64
CA LEU A 175 -11.40 -0.46 -11.55
C LEU A 175 -9.94 -0.15 -11.89
N THR A 176 -9.33 0.80 -11.20
CA THR A 176 -7.98 1.32 -11.46
C THR A 176 -6.97 0.68 -10.52
N VAL A 177 -5.82 0.29 -11.05
CA VAL A 177 -4.74 -0.36 -10.29
C VAL A 177 -3.96 0.72 -9.49
N PRO A 178 -3.91 0.67 -8.15
CA PRO A 178 -3.15 1.61 -7.33
C PRO A 178 -1.64 1.34 -7.39
N SER A 179 -0.84 2.20 -6.74
CA SER A 179 0.60 1.96 -6.62
C SER A 179 0.90 0.71 -5.80
N GLY A 180 1.97 0.00 -6.15
CA GLY A 180 2.41 -1.20 -5.43
C GLY A 180 1.79 -2.52 -5.92
N VAL A 181 0.80 -2.47 -6.82
CA VAL A 181 0.19 -3.67 -7.40
C VAL A 181 0.78 -3.98 -8.77
N SER A 182 1.18 -5.23 -8.97
CA SER A 182 1.81 -5.71 -10.21
C SER A 182 1.03 -6.82 -10.91
N LYS A 183 0.15 -7.51 -10.16
CA LYS A 183 -0.68 -8.58 -10.68
C LYS A 183 -2.08 -8.56 -10.08
N VAL A 184 -3.08 -8.80 -10.94
CA VAL A 184 -4.49 -8.83 -10.53
C VAL A 184 -5.26 -9.99 -11.14
N ILE A 185 -6.35 -10.37 -10.49
CA ILE A 185 -7.44 -11.15 -11.08
C ILE A 185 -8.66 -10.25 -11.16
N VAL A 186 -9.34 -10.28 -12.30
CA VAL A 186 -10.57 -9.53 -12.54
C VAL A 186 -11.72 -10.51 -12.74
N SER A 187 -12.83 -10.29 -12.05
CA SER A 187 -14.02 -11.14 -12.12
C SER A 187 -15.27 -10.29 -12.24
N GLY A 188 -16.35 -10.86 -12.76
CA GLY A 188 -17.60 -10.13 -12.86
C GLY A 188 -18.78 -11.02 -13.16
N GLN A 189 -19.97 -10.49 -12.92
CA GLN A 189 -21.23 -11.08 -13.32
C GLN A 189 -22.22 -10.00 -13.77
N ALA A 190 -22.95 -10.30 -14.84
CA ALA A 190 -24.04 -9.47 -15.33
C ALA A 190 -25.34 -10.28 -15.43
N ARG A 191 -26.42 -9.67 -14.94
CA ARG A 191 -27.78 -10.17 -15.08
C ARG A 191 -28.55 -9.30 -16.06
N TRP A 192 -28.99 -9.89 -17.17
CA TRP A 192 -29.82 -9.26 -18.18
C TRP A 192 -31.32 -9.40 -17.87
N ASP A 193 -32.11 -8.47 -18.40
CA ASP A 193 -33.57 -8.64 -18.47
C ASP A 193 -33.96 -9.92 -19.24
N SER A 194 -35.12 -10.48 -18.90
CA SER A 194 -35.63 -11.70 -19.55
C SER A 194 -36.07 -11.42 -20.99
N ASN A 195 -35.45 -12.11 -21.95
CA ASN A 195 -35.78 -11.98 -23.37
C ASN A 195 -35.33 -13.21 -24.16
N THR A 196 -35.97 -13.50 -25.30
CA THR A 196 -35.68 -14.69 -26.12
C THR A 196 -34.97 -14.39 -27.43
N SER A 197 -34.60 -13.13 -27.68
CA SER A 197 -34.09 -12.67 -28.97
C SER A 197 -32.66 -12.16 -28.90
N GLY A 198 -31.88 -12.50 -29.92
CA GLY A 198 -30.50 -12.09 -30.07
C GLY A 198 -29.55 -12.77 -29.08
N THR A 199 -28.34 -12.24 -29.06
CA THR A 199 -27.16 -12.66 -28.31
C THR A 199 -26.90 -11.65 -27.20
N ARG A 200 -26.22 -12.10 -26.15
CA ARG A 200 -25.68 -11.29 -25.06
C ARG A 200 -24.19 -11.54 -24.96
N GLU A 201 -23.44 -10.46 -24.86
CA GLU A 201 -22.00 -10.50 -24.67
C GLU A 201 -21.61 -9.67 -23.47
N ILE A 202 -20.65 -10.19 -22.72
CA ILE A 202 -19.87 -9.41 -21.77
C ILE A 202 -18.39 -9.64 -22.01
N LEU A 203 -17.62 -8.56 -21.92
CA LEU A 203 -16.17 -8.59 -22.07
C LEU A 203 -15.53 -7.55 -21.17
N VAL A 204 -14.22 -7.69 -20.96
CA VAL A 204 -13.44 -6.71 -20.21
C VAL A 204 -12.52 -5.95 -21.16
N GLN A 205 -12.42 -4.64 -20.95
CA GLN A 205 -11.42 -3.78 -21.55
C GLN A 205 -10.33 -3.46 -20.53
N LYS A 206 -9.08 -3.43 -20.98
CA LYS A 206 -7.94 -2.87 -20.23
C LYS A 206 -7.54 -1.57 -20.91
N ASN A 207 -7.53 -0.46 -20.18
CA ASN A 207 -7.19 0.87 -20.72
C ASN A 207 -8.01 1.26 -21.97
N GLY A 208 -9.31 0.95 -21.97
CA GLY A 208 -10.20 1.17 -23.11
C GLY A 208 -9.96 0.26 -24.33
N SER A 209 -9.04 -0.72 -24.22
CA SER A 209 -8.73 -1.68 -25.28
C SER A 209 -9.25 -3.07 -24.96
N SER A 210 -9.87 -3.67 -25.97
CA SER A 210 -10.30 -5.07 -25.96
C SER A 210 -9.20 -6.04 -26.45
N THR A 211 -7.98 -5.57 -26.71
CA THR A 211 -6.89 -6.42 -27.25
C THR A 211 -5.77 -6.57 -26.24
N TYR A 212 -5.83 -7.62 -25.43
CA TYR A 212 -4.79 -8.01 -24.49
C TYR A 212 -4.91 -9.51 -24.15
N ASP A 213 -3.79 -10.12 -23.76
CA ASP A 213 -3.75 -11.54 -23.40
C ASP A 213 -4.50 -11.81 -22.10
N GLY A 214 -5.26 -12.92 -22.05
CA GLY A 214 -6.04 -13.30 -20.88
C GLY A 214 -7.36 -12.54 -20.70
N ARG A 215 -7.81 -11.77 -21.70
CA ARG A 215 -9.09 -11.05 -21.66
C ARG A 215 -10.30 -11.97 -21.42
N PRO A 216 -11.09 -11.73 -20.35
CA PRO A 216 -12.39 -12.35 -20.20
C PRO A 216 -13.39 -11.94 -21.30
N PHE A 217 -14.06 -12.93 -21.88
CA PHE A 217 -15.12 -12.76 -22.88
C PHE A 217 -16.16 -13.88 -22.72
N GLN A 218 -17.44 -13.53 -22.75
CA GLN A 218 -18.56 -14.48 -22.76
C GLN A 218 -19.57 -14.06 -23.82
N HIS A 219 -20.10 -15.04 -24.54
CA HIS A 219 -21.19 -14.86 -25.48
C HIS A 219 -22.23 -15.97 -25.31
N MET A 220 -23.52 -15.65 -25.39
CA MET A 220 -24.59 -16.64 -25.39
C MET A 220 -25.89 -16.09 -25.96
N GLY A 221 -26.78 -16.96 -26.42
CA GLY A 221 -28.14 -16.58 -26.83
C GLY A 221 -29.00 -16.13 -25.64
N ALA A 222 -29.94 -15.23 -25.89
CA ALA A 222 -30.87 -14.74 -24.87
C ALA A 222 -31.81 -15.85 -24.35
N GLN A 223 -32.12 -15.82 -23.05
CA GLN A 223 -32.91 -16.83 -22.35
C GLN A 223 -34.16 -16.26 -21.65
N THR A 224 -35.20 -17.09 -21.52
CA THR A 224 -36.33 -16.82 -20.62
C THR A 224 -35.89 -17.01 -19.17
N HIS A 225 -36.49 -16.27 -18.24
CA HIS A 225 -36.04 -16.22 -16.84
C HIS A 225 -34.61 -15.68 -16.71
N PHE A 226 -34.33 -14.53 -17.36
CA PHE A 226 -33.07 -13.77 -17.35
C PHE A 226 -31.85 -14.52 -17.94
N THR A 227 -30.88 -13.76 -18.44
CA THR A 227 -29.59 -14.30 -18.90
C THR A 227 -28.51 -13.89 -17.90
N MET A 228 -27.77 -14.86 -17.36
CA MET A 228 -26.69 -14.63 -16.41
C MET A 228 -25.35 -14.98 -17.05
N GLN A 229 -24.42 -14.04 -17.03
CA GLN A 229 -23.07 -14.22 -17.57
C GLN A 229 -22.04 -13.89 -16.50
N SER A 230 -21.06 -14.76 -16.30
CA SER A 230 -19.97 -14.55 -15.34
C SER A 230 -18.62 -14.87 -15.96
N PHE A 231 -17.56 -14.29 -15.42
CA PHE A 231 -16.19 -14.59 -15.82
C PHE A 231 -15.20 -14.41 -14.67
N VAL A 232 -14.02 -15.00 -14.85
CA VAL A 232 -12.80 -14.76 -14.07
C VAL A 232 -11.63 -14.73 -15.05
N SER A 233 -10.71 -13.77 -14.89
CA SER A 233 -9.47 -13.74 -15.66
C SER A 233 -8.43 -14.71 -15.11
N PRO A 234 -7.42 -15.12 -15.89
CA PRO A 234 -6.16 -15.55 -15.30
C PRO A 234 -5.50 -14.40 -14.52
N VAL A 235 -4.37 -14.65 -13.88
CA VAL A 235 -3.54 -13.57 -13.34
C VAL A 235 -3.05 -12.68 -14.47
N LEU A 236 -3.36 -11.39 -14.41
CA LEU A 236 -2.98 -10.38 -15.38
C LEU A 236 -1.85 -9.52 -14.83
N ALA A 237 -0.81 -9.32 -15.62
CA ALA A 237 0.22 -8.33 -15.31
C ALA A 237 -0.28 -6.90 -15.55
N VAL A 238 -0.03 -6.02 -14.60
CA VAL A 238 -0.50 -4.63 -14.60
C VAL A 238 0.58 -3.67 -14.13
N SER A 239 0.38 -2.40 -14.43
CA SER A 239 1.13 -1.29 -13.87
C SER A 239 0.18 -0.33 -13.16
N PRO A 240 0.65 0.45 -12.16
CA PRO A 240 -0.17 1.48 -11.52
C PRO A 240 -0.79 2.43 -12.55
N GLY A 241 -2.09 2.70 -12.41
CA GLY A 241 -2.88 3.51 -13.34
C GLY A 241 -3.49 2.74 -14.51
N ASP A 242 -3.11 1.47 -14.74
CA ASP A 242 -3.92 0.59 -15.60
C ASP A 242 -5.33 0.48 -15.02
N TYR A 243 -6.34 0.39 -15.88
CA TYR A 243 -7.72 0.21 -15.42
C TYR A 243 -8.47 -0.81 -16.26
N PHE A 244 -9.48 -1.42 -15.63
CA PHE A 244 -10.39 -2.37 -16.25
C PHE A 244 -11.82 -1.87 -16.24
N GLU A 245 -12.52 -2.14 -17.33
CA GLU A 245 -13.93 -1.80 -17.52
C GLU A 245 -14.70 -3.01 -18.03
N MET A 246 -15.88 -3.26 -17.48
CA MET A 246 -16.79 -4.28 -17.99
C MET A 246 -17.69 -3.68 -19.07
N VAL A 247 -17.78 -4.35 -20.21
CA VAL A 247 -18.56 -3.94 -21.37
C VAL A 247 -19.63 -4.98 -21.65
N ALA A 248 -20.83 -4.52 -21.96
CA ALA A 248 -21.96 -5.35 -22.37
C ALA A 248 -22.40 -5.00 -23.80
N TRP A 249 -22.82 -6.01 -24.56
CA TRP A 249 -23.34 -5.87 -25.93
C TRP A 249 -24.49 -6.86 -26.18
N GLN A 250 -25.41 -6.48 -27.08
CA GLN A 250 -26.54 -7.32 -27.48
C GLN A 250 -27.17 -6.85 -28.81
N ASP A 251 -27.83 -7.76 -29.53
CA ASP A 251 -28.46 -7.52 -30.85
C ASP A 251 -29.94 -7.98 -30.92
N SER A 252 -30.70 -7.80 -29.83
CA SER A 252 -32.09 -8.26 -29.75
C SER A 252 -33.11 -7.53 -30.64
N GLY A 253 -32.68 -6.50 -31.38
CA GLY A 253 -33.52 -5.61 -32.19
C GLY A 253 -34.10 -4.40 -31.43
N SER A 254 -33.85 -4.31 -30.13
CA SER A 254 -34.22 -3.17 -29.27
C SER A 254 -33.21 -2.99 -28.15
N SER A 255 -33.32 -1.92 -27.36
CA SER A 255 -32.54 -1.80 -26.13
C SER A 255 -32.90 -2.91 -25.13
N ARG A 256 -31.92 -3.29 -24.33
CA ARG A 256 -32.01 -4.24 -23.22
C ARG A 256 -31.41 -3.65 -21.96
N SER A 257 -31.60 -4.32 -20.83
CA SER A 257 -31.14 -3.81 -19.54
C SER A 257 -30.24 -4.83 -18.85
N ILE A 258 -29.11 -4.33 -18.33
CA ILE A 258 -28.46 -4.96 -17.19
C ILE A 258 -29.20 -4.50 -15.94
N GLU A 259 -29.67 -5.46 -15.14
CA GLU A 259 -30.46 -5.19 -13.94
C GLU A 259 -29.55 -4.84 -12.75
N SER A 260 -29.92 -3.81 -11.99
CA SER A 260 -29.34 -3.53 -10.68
C SER A 260 -29.82 -4.58 -9.68
N ASN A 261 -28.98 -5.58 -9.46
CA ASN A 261 -29.29 -6.75 -8.65
C ASN A 261 -28.02 -7.21 -7.92
N VAL A 262 -28.18 -7.96 -6.82
CA VAL A 262 -27.05 -8.59 -6.11
C VAL A 262 -26.22 -9.52 -7.00
N ALA A 263 -26.81 -10.03 -8.08
CA ALA A 263 -26.15 -10.85 -9.08
C ALA A 263 -25.41 -10.04 -10.18
N THR A 264 -25.38 -8.71 -10.12
CA THR A 264 -24.65 -7.85 -11.06
C THR A 264 -23.53 -7.13 -10.32
N TRP A 265 -22.29 -7.51 -10.60
CA TRP A 265 -21.12 -7.01 -9.90
C TRP A 265 -19.85 -7.11 -10.75
N PHE A 266 -18.83 -6.32 -10.41
CA PHE A 266 -17.50 -6.37 -11.00
C PHE A 266 -16.47 -6.25 -9.90
N SER A 267 -15.36 -6.99 -10.00
CA SER A 267 -14.34 -7.01 -8.96
C SER A 267 -12.94 -7.09 -9.53
N ILE A 268 -12.02 -6.51 -8.78
CA ILE A 268 -10.58 -6.61 -8.96
C ILE A 268 -9.96 -7.09 -7.66
N GLN A 269 -9.01 -8.01 -7.75
CA GLN A 269 -8.27 -8.52 -6.61
C GLN A 269 -6.78 -8.48 -6.95
N ALA A 270 -5.97 -7.83 -6.11
CA ALA A 270 -4.52 -7.92 -6.17
C ALA A 270 -4.05 -9.29 -5.69
N VAL A 271 -3.08 -9.85 -6.41
CA VAL A 271 -2.45 -11.13 -6.06
C VAL A 271 -0.94 -11.01 -5.85
N GLU A 272 -0.34 -9.87 -6.21
CA GLU A 272 1.05 -9.48 -5.95
C GLU A 272 1.27 -7.98 -6.18
#